data_AF-A0A3P6RUU3-F1
#
_entry.id   AF-A0A3P6RUU3-F1
#
_cell.length_a   1.000
_cell.length_b   1.000
_cell.length_c   1.000
_cell.angle_alpha   90.00
_cell.angle_beta   90.00
_cell.angle_gamma   90.00
#
_symmetry.space_group_name_H-M   'P 1'
#
loop_
_entity.id
_entity.type
_entity.pdbx_description
1 polymer ?
#
loop_
_entity_poly.entity_id
_entity_poly.type
_entity_poly.pdbx_seq_one_letter_code
_entity_poly.pdbx_strand_id
1 'polypeptide(L)'
;MDIATTITSTLSTSTVVPLDRSSVLWVLIVGVIVAFFLAAGLGANDVSNTYGTSVGSGVVTIFQAYILATIFITMGAILVGETHFFSFIQ
;
A
#
# COMPACT_ATOMS: atom_id res chain seq x y z
N MET A 1 32.99 -33.15 -8.03
CA MET A 1 31.97 -32.34 -7.34
C MET A 1 31.12 -31.75 -8.44
N ASP A 2 29.93 -32.31 -8.67
CA ASP A 2 29.08 -31.92 -9.80
C ASP A 2 28.55 -30.48 -9.64
N ILE A 3 28.45 -29.76 -10.76
CA ILE A 3 27.93 -28.39 -10.80
C ILE A 3 26.49 -28.37 -10.21
N ALA A 4 25.74 -29.45 -10.36
CA ALA A 4 24.42 -29.63 -9.76
C ALA A 4 24.41 -29.59 -8.22
N THR A 5 25.39 -30.20 -7.54
CA THR A 5 25.44 -30.21 -6.06
C THR A 5 25.92 -28.87 -5.50
N THR A 6 26.66 -28.08 -6.28
CA THR A 6 27.04 -26.70 -5.92
C THR A 6 25.81 -25.77 -5.99
N ILE A 7 24.95 -25.92 -7.00
CA ILE A 7 23.71 -25.13 -7.14
C ILE A 7 22.68 -25.48 -6.05
N THR A 8 22.62 -26.73 -5.60
CA THR A 8 21.72 -27.11 -4.50
C THR A 8 22.13 -26.47 -3.16
N SER A 9 23.43 -26.30 -2.92
CA SER A 9 23.93 -25.68 -1.68
C SER A 9 23.71 -24.15 -1.61
N THR A 10 23.60 -23.47 -2.75
CA THR A 10 23.35 -22.02 -2.80
C THR A 10 21.87 -21.66 -2.69
N LEU A 11 20.95 -22.58 -3.04
CA LEU A 11 19.50 -22.38 -2.90
C LEU A 11 18.96 -22.61 -1.48
N SER A 12 19.70 -23.27 -0.60
CA SER A 12 19.27 -23.52 0.79
C SER A 12 19.63 -22.40 1.76
N THR A 13 20.29 -21.33 1.30
CA THR A 13 20.51 -20.12 2.10
C THR A 13 19.25 -19.23 2.07
N SER A 14 18.12 -19.81 2.46
CA SER A 14 17.02 -19.03 3.02
C SER A 14 17.49 -18.65 4.42
N THR A 15 18.20 -17.53 4.53
CA THR A 15 18.47 -16.91 5.83
C THR A 15 17.13 -16.55 6.44
N VAL A 16 16.53 -17.51 7.15
CA VAL A 16 15.53 -17.24 8.16
C VAL A 16 16.23 -16.42 9.22
N VAL A 17 16.29 -15.11 8.99
CA VAL A 17 16.68 -14.14 10.00
C VAL A 17 15.77 -14.47 11.19
N PRO A 18 16.32 -14.87 12.34
CA PRO A 18 15.52 -15.13 13.52
C PRO A 18 14.91 -13.80 13.94
N LEU A 19 13.71 -13.53 13.42
CA LEU A 19 12.95 -12.33 13.70
C LEU A 19 12.42 -12.49 15.12
N ASP A 20 13.12 -11.87 16.06
CA ASP A 20 12.66 -11.71 17.42
C ASP A 20 11.31 -11.00 17.41
N ARG A 21 10.38 -11.49 18.25
CA ARG A 21 8.99 -11.01 18.27
C ARG A 21 8.91 -9.48 18.49
N SER A 22 9.88 -8.91 19.20
CA SER A 22 10.06 -7.47 19.35
C SER A 22 10.37 -6.76 18.03
N SER A 23 11.37 -7.21 17.26
CA SER A 23 11.70 -6.63 15.96
C SER A 23 10.56 -6.75 14.96
N VAL A 24 9.83 -7.87 14.94
CA VAL A 24 8.64 -8.01 14.07
C VAL A 24 7.60 -6.96 14.39
N LEU A 25 7.32 -6.73 15.68
CA LEU A 25 6.35 -5.72 16.11
C LEU A 25 6.81 -4.31 15.71
N TRP A 26 8.08 -3.99 15.90
CA TRP A 26 8.63 -2.70 15.50
C TRP A 26 8.59 -2.48 13.99
N VAL A 27 8.95 -3.50 13.20
CA VAL A 27 8.88 -3.45 11.73
C VAL A 27 7.43 -3.31 11.27
N LEU A 28 6.47 -3.97 11.93
CA LEU A 28 5.05 -3.84 11.61
C LEU A 28 4.53 -2.44 11.90
N ILE A 29 4.88 -1.87 13.06
CA ILE A 29 4.47 -0.50 13.43
C ILE A 29 5.03 0.52 12.44
N VAL A 30 6.32 0.45 12.15
CA VAL A 30 6.97 1.34 11.17
C VAL A 30 6.40 1.11 9.77
N GLY A 31 6.18 -0.15 9.39
CA GLY A 31 5.60 -0.54 8.11
C GLY A 31 4.19 0.02 7.92
N VAL A 32 3.32 -0.05 8.94
CA VAL A 32 1.98 0.54 8.91
C VAL A 32 2.04 2.05 8.75
N ILE A 33 2.94 2.73 9.47
CA ILE A 33 3.12 4.18 9.37
C ILE A 33 3.56 4.57 7.95
N VAL A 34 4.59 3.90 7.42
CA VAL A 34 5.10 4.15 6.06
C VAL A 34 4.04 3.85 5.00
N ALA A 35 3.32 2.74 5.14
CA ALA A 35 2.23 2.38 4.23
C ALA A 35 1.09 3.40 4.27
N PHE A 36 0.76 3.94 5.44
CA PHE A 36 -0.24 5.00 5.59
C PHE A 36 0.17 6.27 4.84
N PHE A 37 1.41 6.74 5.02
CA PHE A 37 1.90 7.91 4.29
C PHE A 37 2.02 7.67 2.78
N LEU A 38 2.40 6.46 2.36
CA LEU A 38 2.47 6.09 0.94
C LEU A 38 1.08 6.10 0.31
N ALA A 39 0.10 5.47 0.96
CA ALA A 39 -1.28 5.44 0.49
C ALA A 39 -1.90 6.84 0.46
N ALA A 40 -1.66 7.66 1.50
CA ALA A 40 -2.10 9.05 1.55
C ALA A 40 -1.46 9.89 0.43
N GLY A 41 -0.16 9.68 0.17
CA GLY A 41 0.57 10.38 -0.89
C GLY A 41 0.09 10.02 -2.30
N LEU A 42 -0.15 8.73 -2.57
CA LEU A 42 -0.71 8.26 -3.84
C LEU A 42 -2.14 8.80 -4.03
N GLY A 43 -3.00 8.65 -3.02
CA GLY A 43 -4.38 9.12 -3.08
C GLY A 43 -4.51 10.65 -3.23
N ALA A 44 -3.67 11.44 -2.55
CA ALA A 44 -3.68 12.89 -2.68
C ALA A 44 -3.23 13.35 -4.09
N ASN A 45 -2.29 12.63 -4.70
CA ASN A 45 -1.83 12.90 -6.06
C ASN A 45 -2.97 12.74 -7.07
N ASP A 46 -3.71 11.63 -6.97
CA ASP A 46 -4.86 11.34 -7.84
C ASP A 46 -6.01 12.34 -7.67
N VAL A 47 -6.30 12.72 -6.42
CA VAL A 47 -7.29 13.77 -6.08
C VAL A 47 -6.86 15.11 -6.68
N SER A 48 -5.60 15.52 -6.56
CA SER A 48 -5.15 16.80 -7.12
C SER A 48 -5.21 16.86 -8.65
N ASN A 49 -4.90 15.75 -9.31
CA ASN A 49 -4.94 15.63 -10.77
C ASN A 49 -6.37 15.73 -11.32
N THR A 50 -7.34 15.16 -10.59
CA THR A 50 -8.74 15.12 -11.02
C THR A 50 -9.53 16.35 -10.59
N TYR A 51 -9.26 16.88 -9.41
CA TYR A 51 -9.98 18.05 -8.88
C TYR A 51 -9.31 19.38 -9.25
N GLY A 52 -8.03 19.41 -9.68
CA GLY A 52 -7.25 20.62 -9.89
C GLY A 52 -7.86 21.64 -10.87
N THR A 53 -8.45 21.18 -11.97
CA THR A 53 -9.13 22.06 -12.95
C THR A 53 -10.49 22.57 -12.43
N SER A 54 -11.19 21.75 -11.64
CA SER A 54 -12.44 22.08 -10.97
C SER A 54 -12.25 23.11 -9.86
N VAL A 55 -11.13 23.04 -9.12
CA VAL A 55 -10.78 24.06 -8.12
C VAL A 55 -10.23 25.32 -8.77
N GLY A 56 -9.46 25.20 -9.85
CA GLY A 56 -8.91 26.33 -10.60
C GLY A 56 -9.95 27.14 -11.39
N SER A 57 -11.07 26.52 -11.77
CA SER A 57 -12.21 27.19 -12.43
C SER A 57 -13.23 27.78 -11.46
N GLY A 58 -13.03 27.62 -10.14
CA GLY A 58 -13.93 28.14 -9.11
C GLY A 58 -15.26 27.39 -8.98
N VAL A 59 -15.43 26.26 -9.68
CA VAL A 59 -16.64 25.41 -9.62
C VAL A 59 -16.70 24.63 -8.31
N VAL A 60 -15.54 24.31 -7.72
CA VAL A 60 -15.40 23.60 -6.44
C VAL A 60 -14.38 24.32 -5.57
N THR A 61 -14.66 24.49 -4.27
CA THR A 61 -13.71 25.09 -3.32
C THR A 61 -12.74 24.06 -2.75
N ILE A 62 -11.57 24.49 -2.25
CA ILE A 62 -10.55 23.60 -1.67
C ILE A 62 -11.11 22.76 -0.51
N PHE A 63 -12.05 23.33 0.26
CA PHE A 63 -12.71 22.67 1.38
C PHE A 63 -13.74 21.63 0.91
N GLN A 64 -14.48 21.91 -0.17
CA GLN A 64 -15.38 20.93 -0.78
C GLN A 64 -14.60 19.76 -1.39
N ALA A 65 -13.47 20.05 -2.05
CA ALA A 65 -12.59 19.02 -2.57
C ALA A 65 -12.04 18.10 -1.46
N TYR A 66 -11.68 18.66 -0.30
CA TYR A 66 -11.24 17.89 0.87
C TYR A 66 -12.32 16.95 1.41
N ILE A 67 -13.56 17.43 1.54
CA ILE A 67 -14.71 16.62 2.01
C ILE A 67 -15.07 15.52 1.00
N LEU A 68 -15.05 15.82 -0.30
CA LEU A 68 -15.25 14.81 -1.33
C LEU A 68 -14.14 13.76 -1.29
N ALA A 69 -12.87 14.18 -1.16
CA ALA A 69 -11.73 13.27 -1.09
C ALA A 69 -11.84 12.28 0.08
N THR A 70 -12.24 12.72 1.28
CA THR A 70 -12.37 11.82 2.45
C THR A 70 -13.49 10.78 2.29
N ILE A 71 -14.61 11.13 1.66
CA ILE A 71 -15.72 10.19 1.43
C ILE A 71 -15.33 9.14 0.39
N PHE A 72 -14.77 9.58 -0.75
CA PHE A 72 -14.39 8.68 -1.83
C PHE A 72 -13.20 7.79 -1.47
N ILE A 73 -12.24 8.28 -0.68
CA ILE A 73 -11.10 7.46 -0.23
C ILE A 73 -11.54 6.38 0.76
N THR A 74 -12.51 6.70 1.63
CA THR A 74 -13.10 5.72 2.56
C THR A 74 -13.94 4.68 1.82
N MET A 75 -14.74 5.11 0.83
CA MET A 75 -15.50 4.16 -0.02
C MET A 75 -14.59 3.27 -0.87
N GLY A 76 -13.53 3.83 -1.47
CA GLY A 76 -12.58 3.07 -2.27
C GLY A 76 -11.87 1.98 -1.47
N ALA A 77 -11.46 2.30 -0.23
CA ALA A 77 -10.86 1.33 0.69
C ALA A 77 -11.82 0.18 1.03
N ILE A 78 -13.11 0.48 1.25
CA ILE A 78 -14.13 -0.52 1.58
C ILE A 78 -14.45 -1.41 0.36
N LEU A 79 -14.56 -0.81 -0.83
CA LEU A 79 -15.05 -1.51 -2.02
C LEU A 79 -13.97 -2.37 -2.70
N VAL A 80 -12.72 -1.90 -2.75
CA VAL A 80 -11.59 -2.64 -3.36
C VAL A 80 -11.07 -3.74 -2.41
N GLY A 81 -11.22 -3.56 -1.09
CA GLY A 81 -10.74 -4.51 -0.09
C GLY A 81 -11.41 -5.89 -0.14
N GLU A 82 -12.69 -5.97 -0.51
CA GLU A 82 -13.41 -7.25 -0.57
C GLU A 82 -13.07 -8.09 -1.82
N THR A 83 -12.71 -7.46 -2.93
CA THR A 83 -12.70 -8.16 -4.23
C THR A 83 -11.49 -9.09 -4.42
N HIS A 84 -10.43 -8.94 -3.61
CA HIS A 84 -9.18 -9.72 -3.74
C HIS A 84 -9.00 -10.80 -2.65
N PHE A 85 -10.08 -11.26 -2.01
CA PHE A 85 -10.03 -12.44 -1.14
C PHE A 85 -10.45 -13.73 -1.88
N PHE A 86 -11.31 -13.61 -2.90
CA PHE A 86 -11.93 -14.78 -3.55
C PHE A 86 -11.16 -15.33 -4.76
N SER A 87 -10.26 -14.56 -5.38
CA SER A 87 -9.53 -14.98 -6.59
C SER A 87 -8.31 -15.87 -6.34
N PHE A 88 -8.00 -16.22 -5.07
CA PHE A 88 -6.88 -17.12 -4.72
C PHE A 88 -7.36 -18.53 -4.30
N ILE A 89 -8.65 -18.82 -4.41
CA ILE A 89 -9.25 -20.16 -4.12
C ILE A 89 -9.83 -20.79 -5.42
N GLN A 90 -9.42 -20.28 -6.59
CA GLN A 90 -9.62 -20.88 -7.91
C GLN A 90 -8.25 -21.03 -8.58
#